data_AF-A0AB73K877-F1
#
_entry.id   AF-A0AB73K877-F1
#
_cell.length_a   1.000
_cell.length_b   1.000
_cell.length_c   1.000
_cell.angle_alpha   90.00
_cell.angle_beta   90.00
_cell.angle_gamma   90.00
#
_symmetry.space_group_name_H-M   'P 1'
#
loop_
_entity.id
_entity.type
_entity.pdbx_description
1 polymer ?
#
loop_
_entity_poly.entity_id
_entity_poly.type
_entity_poly.pdbx_seq_one_letter_code
_entity_poly.pdbx_strand_id
1 'polypeptide(L)' 'MKNNNITITYRQAEEFNLMLDALKKISKDFQSTDQLREDCNEDYGLDYEECLEMSYENIQSLAEQTSKGIRKININK' A
#
# COMPACT_ATOMS: atom_id res chain seq x y z
N MET A 1 -30.98 5.30 -3.28
CA MET A 1 -30.35 3.96 -3.10
C MET A 1 -30.66 3.51 -1.68
N LYS A 2 -31.05 2.26 -1.44
CA LYS A 2 -31.21 1.75 -0.06
C LYS A 2 -29.80 1.62 0.54
N ASN A 3 -29.53 2.33 1.64
CA ASN A 3 -28.32 2.12 2.41
C ASN A 3 -28.50 0.84 3.21
N ASN A 4 -27.85 -0.24 2.75
CA ASN A 4 -27.72 -1.46 3.53
C ASN A 4 -26.54 -1.25 4.49
N ASN A 5 -26.81 -1.18 5.79
CA ASN A 5 -25.76 -1.08 6.79
C ASN A 5 -25.10 -2.45 6.98
N ILE A 6 -23.76 -2.49 6.97
CA ILE A 6 -22.97 -3.70 7.24
C ILE A 6 -22.44 -3.59 8.68
N THR A 7 -22.69 -4.61 9.50
CA THR A 7 -22.09 -4.72 10.85
C THR A 7 -20.74 -5.41 10.75
N ILE A 8 -19.69 -4.78 11.26
CA ILE A 8 -18.33 -5.33 11.31
C ILE A 8 -17.83 -5.37 12.76
N THR A 9 -16.82 -6.21 13.02
CA THR A 9 -16.11 -6.25 14.31
C THR A 9 -15.09 -5.11 14.41
N TYR A 10 -14.68 -4.77 15.64
CA TYR A 10 -13.59 -3.80 15.85
C TYR A 10 -12.31 -4.19 15.10
N ARG A 11 -11.94 -5.47 15.11
CA ARG A 11 -10.78 -5.99 14.39
C ARG A 11 -10.87 -5.72 12.88
N GLN A 12 -12.04 -5.91 12.28
CA GLN A 12 -12.24 -5.64 10.84
C GLN A 12 -12.15 -4.14 10.52
N ALA A 13 -12.59 -3.27 11.45
CA ALA A 13 -12.42 -1.83 11.30
C ALA A 13 -10.94 -1.42 11.38
N GLU A 14 -10.18 -1.99 12.31
CA GLU A 14 -8.73 -1.80 12.41
C GLU A 14 -8.00 -2.27 11.15
N GLU A 15 -8.32 -3.47 10.66
CA GLU A 15 -7.79 -4.01 9.39
C GLU A 15 -8.09 -3.08 8.21
N PHE A 16 -9.30 -2.53 8.12
CA PHE A 16 -9.68 -1.57 7.08
C PHE A 16 -8.85 -0.28 7.17
N ASN A 17 -8.68 0.27 8.37
CA ASN A 17 -7.88 1.47 8.57
C ASN A 17 -6.40 1.23 8.23
N LEU A 18 -5.84 0.09 8.61
CA LEU A 18 -4.46 -0.30 8.24
C LEU A 18 -4.27 -0.36 6.73
N MET A 19 -5.22 -0.97 6.00
CA MET A 19 -5.18 -0.97 4.53
C MET A 19 -5.27 0.44 3.95
N LEU A 20 -6.17 1.30 4.48
CA LEU A 20 -6.31 2.67 4.02
C LEU A 20 -5.02 3.46 4.21
N ASP A 21 -4.35 3.31 5.35
CA ASP A 21 -3.10 4.01 5.64
C ASP A 21 -1.96 3.49 4.76
N ALA A 22 -1.91 2.19 4.47
CA ALA A 22 -0.97 1.61 3.51
C ALA A 22 -1.17 2.20 2.10
N LEU A 23 -2.41 2.28 1.63
CA LEU A 23 -2.74 2.87 0.34
C LEU A 23 -2.37 4.36 0.27
N LYS A 24 -2.59 5.10 1.36
CA LYS A 24 -2.15 6.51 1.44
C LYS A 24 -0.64 6.63 1.32
N LYS A 25 0.12 5.80 2.04
CA LYS A 25 1.59 5.75 1.93
C LYS A 25 2.03 5.46 0.49
N ILE A 26 1.49 4.42 -0.13
CA ILE A 26 1.79 4.08 -1.53
C ILE A 26 1.49 5.26 -2.47
N SER A 27 0.38 5.96 -2.24
CA SER A 27 -0.04 7.07 -3.12
C SER A 27 0.71 8.39 -2.94
N LYS A 28 1.43 8.58 -1.82
CA LYS A 28 1.99 9.89 -1.45
C LYS A 28 3.46 9.88 -1.06
N ASP A 29 3.91 8.79 -0.44
CA ASP A 29 5.19 8.73 0.24
C ASP A 29 6.23 7.97 -0.59
N PHE A 30 5.79 7.11 -1.51
CA PHE A 30 6.68 6.50 -2.50
C PHE A 30 7.01 7.51 -3.58
N GLN A 31 8.28 7.57 -3.96
CA GLN A 31 8.75 8.39 -5.07
C GLN A 31 8.07 7.95 -6.37
N SER A 32 7.75 8.93 -7.20
CA SER A 32 7.43 8.68 -8.61
C SER A 32 8.66 8.17 -9.36
N THR A 33 8.45 7.56 -10.51
CA THR A 33 9.55 7.10 -11.36
C THR A 33 10.46 8.24 -11.83
N ASP A 34 9.91 9.44 -12.03
CA ASP A 34 10.70 10.62 -12.39
C ASP A 34 11.60 11.06 -11.23
N GLN A 35 11.07 11.11 -10.00
CA GLN A 35 11.87 11.39 -8.79
C GLN A 35 12.96 10.33 -8.57
N LEU A 36 12.65 9.05 -8.76
CA LEU A 36 13.67 8.00 -8.69
C LEU A 36 14.79 8.20 -9.72
N ARG A 37 14.49 8.66 -10.94
CA ARG A 37 15.56 8.93 -11.93
C ARG A 37 16.50 10.04 -11.50
N GLU A 38 15.98 11.06 -10.83
CA GLU A 38 16.76 12.21 -10.35
C GLU A 38 17.56 11.82 -9.10
N ASP A 39 16.88 11.23 -8.11
CA ASP A 39 17.43 11.04 -6.76
C ASP A 39 18.33 9.79 -6.67
N CYS A 40 18.18 8.77 -7.52
CA CYS A 40 18.88 7.49 -7.34
C CYS A 40 20.40 7.57 -7.45
N ASN A 41 20.90 8.37 -8.38
CA ASN A 41 22.33 8.57 -8.50
C ASN A 41 22.85 9.54 -7.44
N GLU A 42 22.10 10.61 -7.14
CA GLU A 42 22.53 11.69 -6.25
C GLU A 42 22.47 11.30 -4.76
N ASP A 43 21.39 10.67 -4.31
CA ASP A 43 21.16 10.35 -2.90
C ASP A 43 21.61 8.94 -2.51
N TYR A 44 21.52 7.98 -3.45
CA TYR A 44 21.78 6.56 -3.17
C TYR A 44 23.02 6.02 -3.88
N GLY A 45 23.53 6.70 -4.91
CA GLY A 45 24.64 6.22 -5.74
C GLY A 45 24.31 4.92 -6.49
N LEU A 46 23.04 4.63 -6.69
CA LEU A 46 22.53 3.43 -7.36
C LEU A 46 22.14 3.75 -8.80
N ASP A 47 22.10 2.72 -9.64
CA ASP A 47 21.46 2.88 -10.94
C ASP A 47 19.92 2.97 -10.79
N TYR A 48 19.27 3.53 -11.81
CA TYR A 48 17.83 3.71 -11.79
C TYR A 48 17.06 2.39 -11.73
N GLU A 49 17.60 1.32 -12.31
CA GLU A 49 16.94 0.01 -12.38
C GLU A 49 16.94 -0.67 -11.00
N GLU A 50 18.07 -0.67 -10.29
CA GLU A 50 18.21 -1.14 -8.90
C GLU A 50 17.23 -0.41 -7.97
N CYS A 51 17.17 0.91 -8.09
CA CYS A 51 16.24 1.74 -7.33
C CYS A 51 14.77 1.41 -7.61
N LEU A 52 14.43 1.14 -8.86
CA LEU A 52 13.09 0.79 -9.28
C LEU A 52 12.69 -0.59 -8.72
N GLU A 53 13.60 -1.56 -8.77
CA GLU A 53 13.42 -2.89 -8.18
C GLU A 53 13.18 -2.77 -6.67
N MET A 54 14.04 -2.04 -5.96
CA MET A 54 13.88 -1.81 -4.52
C MET A 54 12.54 -1.14 -4.18
N SER A 55 12.15 -0.13 -4.95
CA SER A 55 10.86 0.56 -4.76
C SER A 55 9.68 -0.38 -4.97
N TYR A 56 9.74 -1.23 -5.99
CA TYR A 56 8.72 -2.22 -6.29
C TYR A 56 8.61 -3.27 -5.18
N GLU A 57 9.74 -3.82 -4.71
CA GLU A 57 9.79 -4.78 -3.60
C GLU A 57 9.25 -4.17 -2.30
N ASN A 58 9.57 -2.90 -2.02
CA ASN A 58 9.05 -2.17 -0.87
C ASN A 58 7.52 -2.02 -0.91
N ILE A 59 6.94 -1.72 -2.09
CA ILE A 59 5.48 -1.65 -2.27
C ILE A 59 4.85 -3.03 -2.02
N GLN A 60 5.43 -4.10 -2.59
CA GLN A 60 4.93 -5.45 -2.39
C GLN A 60 5.00 -5.89 -0.92
N SER A 61 6.11 -5.61 -0.24
CA SER A 61 6.30 -5.92 1.18
C SER A 61 5.30 -5.17 2.06
N LEU A 62 5.07 -3.87 1.81
CA LEU A 62 4.07 -3.09 2.53
C LEU A 62 2.65 -3.66 2.31
N ALA A 63 2.32 -4.02 1.08
CA ALA A 63 1.03 -4.63 0.77
C ALA A 63 0.86 -6.00 1.44
N GLU A 64 1.89 -6.85 1.44
CA GLU A 64 1.86 -8.14 2.13
C GLU A 64 1.65 -7.96 3.64
N GLN A 65 2.46 -7.11 4.28
CA GLN A 65 2.37 -6.87 5.72
C GLN A 65 0.99 -6.37 6.14
N THR A 66 0.41 -5.47 5.34
CA THR A 66 -0.88 -4.82 5.67
C THR A 66 -2.08 -5.67 5.30
N SER A 67 -1.96 -6.57 4.31
CA SER A 67 -3.02 -7.52 3.95
C SER A 67 -2.97 -8.83 4.74
N LYS A 68 -1.87 -9.10 5.46
CA LYS A 68 -1.66 -10.35 6.18
C LYS A 68 -2.77 -10.62 7.19
N GLY A 69 -3.44 -11.76 7.01
CA GLY A 69 -4.49 -12.22 7.92
C GLY A 69 -5.85 -11.53 7.74
N ILE A 70 -5.96 -10.58 6.81
CA ILE A 70 -7.24 -9.99 6.42
C ILE A 70 -8.05 -11.02 5.64
N ARG A 71 -9.33 -11.15 5.98
CA ARG A 71 -10.25 -12.06 5.31
C ARG A 71 -11.29 -11.28 4.52
N LYS A 72 -11.59 -11.76 3.32
CA LYS A 72 -12.67 -11.21 2.49
C LYS A 72 -13.99 -11.30 3.23
N ILE A 73 -14.70 -10.17 3.34
CA ILE A 73 -16.06 -10.13 3.86
C ILE A 73 -17.01 -10.49 2.71
N ASN A 74 -17.71 -11.61 2.82
CA ASN A 74 -18.71 -12.03 1.83
C ASN A 74 -20.00 -11.22 2.05
N ILE A 75 -20.30 -10.33 1.11
CA ILE A 75 -21.54 -9.55 1.10
C ILE A 75 -22.46 -10.21 0.06
N ASN A 76 -23.46 -10.96 0.53
CA ASN A 76 -24.52 -11.47 -0.34
C ASN A 76 -25.46 -10.30 -0.66
N LYS A 77 -25.49 -9.89 -1.94
CA LYS A 77 -26.36 -8.80 -2.43
C LYS A 77 -27.64 -9.36 -3.05
#